data_AF-A0A940L755-F1
#
_entry.id   AF-A0A940L755-F1
#
_cell.length_a   1.000
_cell.length_b   1.000
_cell.length_c   1.000
_cell.angle_alpha   90.00
_cell.angle_beta   90.00
_cell.angle_gamma   90.00
#
_symmetry.space_group_name_H-M   'P 1'
#
loop_
_entity.id
_entity.type
_entity.pdbx_description
1 polymer ?
#
loop_
_entity_poly.entity_id
_entity_poly.type
_entity_poly.pdbx_seq_one_letter_code
_entity_poly.pdbx_strand_id
1 'polypeptide(L)'
;YYISNKDKLKLVGVIGGDKAPSKKVVLPNEKTVITGEYYPLSRPIFIYVSQEAMKKPEVKQYVEFYLDKAAEMAKQVQYIPLPATAYKTAKEHLNKKKIGTVFGGEPQVGLTIDQIMKKEATF
;
A
#
# COMPACT_ATOMS: atom_id res chain seq x y z
N TYR A 1 14.75 5.54 0.27
CA TYR A 1 15.57 6.75 0.56
C TYR A 1 16.56 6.55 1.70
N TYR A 2 16.12 6.37 2.96
CA TYR A 2 17.06 6.19 4.10
C TYR A 2 18.06 5.06 3.88
N ILE A 3 17.60 3.92 3.34
CA ILE A 3 18.44 2.74 3.11
C ILE A 3 19.68 3.05 2.25
N SER A 4 19.56 3.91 1.23
CA SER A 4 20.69 4.35 0.38
C SER A 4 21.57 5.45 1.00
N ASN A 5 21.20 6.04 2.13
CA ASN A 5 21.85 7.24 2.68
C ASN A 5 22.14 7.10 4.19
N LYS A 6 22.38 5.88 4.67
CA LYS A 6 22.59 5.58 6.11
C LYS A 6 23.82 6.27 6.70
N ASP A 7 24.80 6.57 5.86
CA ASP A 7 26.02 7.31 6.17
C ASP A 7 25.77 8.80 6.41
N LYS A 8 24.72 9.36 5.80
CA LYS A 8 24.39 10.80 5.85
C LYS A 8 23.20 11.11 6.74
N LEU A 9 22.35 10.13 7.01
CA LEU A 9 21.06 10.32 7.67
C LEU A 9 21.01 9.55 8.98
N LYS A 10 20.44 10.18 10.01
CA LYS A 10 20.10 9.53 11.28
C LYS A 10 18.61 9.21 11.30
N LEU A 11 18.27 7.95 11.58
CA LEU A 11 16.88 7.53 11.76
C LEU A 11 16.33 8.11 13.07
N VAL A 12 15.12 8.65 13.02
CA VAL A 12 14.41 9.18 14.19
C VAL A 12 13.09 8.43 14.34
N GLY A 13 12.80 8.02 15.57
CA GLY A 13 11.52 7.39 15.91
C GLY A 13 10.43 8.43 16.15
N VAL A 14 9.18 8.05 15.93
CA VAL A 14 8.02 8.93 16.08
C VAL A 14 7.06 8.39 17.13
N ILE A 15 6.36 9.30 17.81
CA ILE A 15 5.17 8.99 18.62
C ILE A 15 3.98 9.47 17.81
N GLY A 16 3.14 8.55 17.33
CA GLY A 16 2.06 8.87 16.38
C GLY A 16 0.82 9.55 16.97
N GLY A 17 0.89 10.01 18.22
CA GLY A 17 -0.21 10.70 18.91
C GLY A 17 -1.38 9.80 19.34
N ASP A 18 -2.52 10.41 19.67
CA ASP A 18 -3.66 9.76 20.31
C ASP A 18 -4.35 8.70 19.45
N LYS A 19 -4.28 8.84 18.12
CA LYS A 19 -4.86 7.88 17.18
C LYS A 19 -3.91 6.74 16.80
N ALA A 20 -2.64 6.80 17.20
CA ALA A 20 -1.69 5.75 16.87
C ALA A 20 -1.98 4.44 17.65
N PRO A 21 -1.79 3.29 17.00
CA PRO A 21 -1.92 1.98 17.63
C PRO A 21 -0.87 1.73 18.73
N SER A 22 0.25 2.45 18.68
CA SER A 22 1.29 2.44 19.71
C SER A 22 1.49 3.83 20.31
N LYS A 23 1.61 3.91 21.65
CA LYS A 23 1.99 5.13 22.39
C LYS A 23 3.49 5.22 22.66
N LYS A 24 4.26 4.23 22.21
CA LYS A 24 5.72 4.20 22.35
C LYS A 24 6.37 4.87 21.15
N VAL A 25 7.65 5.20 21.27
CA VAL A 25 8.46 5.63 20.13
C VAL A 25 8.57 4.46 19.14
N VAL A 26 8.20 4.69 17.89
CA VAL A 26 8.25 3.71 16.80
C VAL A 26 9.27 4.14 15.76
N LEU A 27 10.24 3.27 15.46
CA LEU A 27 11.19 3.47 14.36
C LEU A 27 10.60 2.95 13.03
N PRO A 28 10.91 3.59 11.89
CA PRO A 28 10.52 3.08 10.60
C PRO A 28 11.31 1.81 10.27
N ASN A 29 10.61 0.71 10.01
CA ASN A 29 11.15 -0.51 9.43
C ASN A 29 10.03 -1.28 8.72
N GLU A 30 10.37 -2.37 8.03
CA GLU A 30 9.41 -3.18 7.27
C GLU A 30 8.23 -3.65 8.14
N LYS A 31 8.51 -4.17 9.34
CA LYS A 31 7.48 -4.65 10.26
C LYS A 31 6.55 -3.52 10.69
N THR A 32 7.09 -2.41 11.20
CA THR A 32 6.28 -1.30 11.73
C THR A 32 5.48 -0.57 10.65
N VAL A 33 5.94 -0.61 9.40
CA VAL A 33 5.19 -0.09 8.25
C VAL A 33 4.06 -1.03 7.85
N ILE A 34 4.33 -2.34 7.72
CA ILE A 34 3.30 -3.33 7.33
C ILE A 34 2.20 -3.44 8.37
N THR A 35 2.55 -3.40 9.67
CA THR A 35 1.56 -3.47 10.76
C THR A 35 0.82 -2.15 10.98
N GLY A 36 1.24 -1.06 10.34
CA GLY A 36 0.68 0.29 10.55
C GLY A 36 1.09 0.95 11.87
N GLU A 37 2.00 0.35 12.64
CA GLU A 37 2.54 0.93 13.88
C GLU A 37 3.31 2.23 13.65
N TYR A 38 3.97 2.36 12.49
CA TYR A 38 4.63 3.58 12.08
C TYR A 38 3.62 4.60 11.54
N TYR A 39 2.78 5.09 12.46
CA TYR A 39 1.64 5.97 12.22
C TYR A 39 2.01 7.45 12.36
N PRO A 40 1.44 8.37 11.56
CA PRO A 40 0.58 8.15 10.38
C PRO A 40 1.37 7.97 9.08
N LEU A 41 2.68 7.74 9.17
CA LEU A 41 3.63 7.90 8.05
C LEU A 41 3.70 6.69 7.11
N SER A 42 3.01 5.60 7.45
CA SER A 42 2.87 4.41 6.61
C SER A 42 1.61 4.53 5.76
N ARG A 43 1.76 4.58 4.44
CA ARG A 43 0.63 4.61 3.50
C ARG A 43 0.85 3.67 2.31
N PRO A 44 -0.16 2.89 1.90
CA PRO A 44 -0.11 2.17 0.65
C PRO A 44 -0.12 3.15 -0.54
N ILE A 45 0.53 2.75 -1.62
CA ILE A 45 0.51 3.45 -2.90
C ILE A 45 -0.51 2.77 -3.80
N PHE A 46 -1.34 3.57 -4.46
CA PHE A 46 -2.37 3.09 -5.39
C PHE A 46 -2.00 3.41 -6.82
N ILE A 47 -2.39 2.53 -7.73
CA ILE A 47 -2.54 2.84 -9.15
C ILE A 47 -4.02 2.98 -9.46
N TYR A 48 -4.37 4.02 -10.22
CA TYR A 48 -5.75 4.29 -10.63
C TYR A 48 -5.89 3.93 -12.10
N VAL A 49 -6.78 2.99 -12.39
CA VAL A 49 -7.01 2.53 -13.76
C VAL A 49 -8.47 2.80 -14.12
N SER A 50 -8.69 3.52 -15.22
CA SER A 50 -10.05 3.78 -15.68
C SER A 50 -10.72 2.52 -16.20
N GLN A 51 -12.01 2.36 -15.90
CA GLN A 51 -12.80 1.22 -16.40
C GLN A 51 -12.85 1.20 -17.94
N GLU A 52 -12.91 2.37 -18.58
CA GLU A 52 -12.93 2.47 -20.03
C GLU A 52 -11.61 1.99 -20.64
N ALA A 53 -10.47 2.43 -20.11
CA ALA A 53 -9.16 2.00 -20.59
C ALA A 53 -8.95 0.49 -20.41
N MET A 54 -9.52 -0.13 -19.36
CA MET A 54 -9.45 -1.58 -19.14
C MET A 54 -10.12 -2.42 -20.23
N LYS A 55 -10.92 -1.82 -21.13
CA LYS A 55 -11.44 -2.50 -22.32
C LYS A 55 -10.37 -2.74 -23.38
N LYS A 56 -9.28 -1.95 -23.36
CA LYS A 56 -8.14 -2.09 -24.26
C LYS A 56 -7.25 -3.26 -23.78
N PRO A 57 -7.01 -4.29 -24.62
CA PRO A 57 -6.20 -5.45 -24.22
C PRO A 57 -4.82 -5.09 -23.69
N GLU A 58 -4.14 -4.11 -24.30
CA GLU A 58 -2.81 -3.67 -23.92
C GLU A 58 -2.77 -3.03 -22.51
N VAL A 59 -3.80 -2.28 -22.13
CA VAL A 59 -3.91 -1.70 -20.80
C VAL A 59 -4.14 -2.79 -19.77
N LYS A 60 -5.04 -3.74 -20.06
CA LYS A 60 -5.30 -4.87 -19.17
C LYS A 60 -4.03 -5.68 -18.93
N GLN A 61 -3.31 -6.04 -19.99
CA GLN A 61 -2.05 -6.79 -19.90
C GLN A 61 -0.98 -6.02 -19.11
N TYR A 62 -0.88 -4.71 -19.30
CA TYR A 62 0.06 -3.89 -18.53
C TYR A 62 -0.25 -3.88 -17.03
N VAL A 63 -1.53 -3.77 -16.65
CA VAL A 63 -1.93 -3.76 -15.23
C VAL A 63 -1.72 -5.13 -14.59
N GLU A 64 -2.00 -6.22 -15.30
CA GLU A 64 -1.71 -7.59 -14.85
C GLU A 64 -0.19 -7.77 -14.62
N PHE A 65 0.62 -7.40 -15.61
CA PHE A 65 2.08 -7.42 -15.51
C PHE A 65 2.61 -6.56 -14.36
N TYR A 66 2.06 -5.35 -14.19
CA TYR A 66 2.43 -4.47 -13.08
C TYR A 66 2.19 -5.18 -11.74
N LEU A 67 1.02 -5.79 -11.54
CA LEU A 67 0.71 -6.51 -10.30
C LEU A 67 1.56 -7.78 -10.12
N ASP A 68 1.96 -8.45 -11.19
CA ASP A 68 2.90 -9.57 -11.16
C ASP A 68 4.30 -9.15 -10.68
N LYS A 69 4.76 -7.98 -11.14
CA LYS A 69 6.13 -7.49 -10.88
C LYS A 69 6.24 -6.53 -9.70
N ALA A 70 5.14 -5.98 -9.20
CA ALA A 70 5.14 -4.92 -8.21
C ALA A 70 5.92 -5.28 -6.92
N ALA A 71 5.84 -6.52 -6.43
CA ALA A 71 6.56 -6.92 -5.22
C ALA A 71 8.10 -6.91 -5.43
N GLU A 72 8.56 -7.37 -6.60
CA GLU A 72 9.97 -7.39 -6.98
C GLU A 72 10.48 -5.96 -7.19
N MET A 73 9.74 -5.18 -7.98
CA MET A 73 10.07 -3.79 -8.31
C MET A 73 10.10 -2.91 -7.06
N ALA A 74 9.15 -3.08 -6.14
CA ALA A 74 9.13 -2.35 -4.87
C ALA A 74 10.45 -2.53 -4.12
N LYS A 75 10.97 -3.75 -4.02
CA LYS A 75 12.25 -4.01 -3.34
C LYS A 75 13.42 -3.33 -4.06
N GLN A 76 13.45 -3.36 -5.39
CA GLN A 76 14.52 -2.75 -6.18
C GLN A 76 14.59 -1.23 -5.96
N VAL A 77 13.45 -0.56 -5.84
CA VAL A 77 13.37 0.88 -5.53
C VAL A 77 13.36 1.18 -4.02
N GLN A 78 13.65 0.17 -3.19
CA GLN A 78 13.71 0.25 -1.72
C GLN A 78 12.40 0.67 -1.05
N TYR A 79 11.27 0.32 -1.65
CA TYR A 79 9.96 0.33 -1.04
C TYR A 79 9.68 -1.00 -0.36
N ILE A 80 8.71 -0.97 0.55
CA ILE A 80 8.25 -2.16 1.25
C ILE A 80 7.14 -2.81 0.41
N PRO A 81 7.33 -4.07 -0.05
CA PRO A 81 6.31 -4.76 -0.83
C PRO A 81 5.07 -5.03 0.04
N LEU A 82 3.92 -5.11 -0.60
CA LEU A 82 2.70 -5.53 0.09
C LEU A 82 2.77 -7.03 0.42
N PRO A 83 1.97 -7.52 1.40
CA PRO A 83 1.78 -8.95 1.59
C PRO A 83 1.28 -9.63 0.30
N ALA A 84 1.70 -10.89 0.06
CA ALA A 84 1.34 -11.63 -1.16
C ALA A 84 -0.19 -11.74 -1.37
N THR A 85 -0.95 -11.84 -0.27
CA THR A 85 -2.41 -11.84 -0.26
C THR A 85 -3.00 -10.57 -0.87
N ALA A 86 -2.39 -9.41 -0.63
CA ALA A 86 -2.84 -8.13 -1.16
C ALA A 86 -2.76 -8.08 -2.69
N TYR A 87 -1.66 -8.58 -3.28
CA TYR A 87 -1.50 -8.66 -4.73
C TYR A 87 -2.49 -9.66 -5.36
N LYS A 88 -2.74 -10.80 -4.70
CA LYS A 88 -3.75 -11.76 -5.13
C LYS A 88 -5.15 -11.13 -5.15
N THR A 89 -5.56 -10.49 -4.06
CA THR A 89 -6.85 -9.81 -3.97
C THR A 89 -6.98 -8.68 -4.99
N ALA A 90 -5.91 -7.91 -5.24
CA ALA A 90 -5.90 -6.86 -6.26
C ALA A 90 -6.15 -7.42 -7.67
N LYS A 91 -5.52 -8.55 -8.03
CA LYS A 91 -5.78 -9.24 -9.31
C LYS A 91 -7.19 -9.80 -9.39
N GLU A 92 -7.72 -10.35 -8.30
CA GLU A 92 -9.11 -10.81 -8.26
C GLU A 92 -10.10 -9.66 -8.49
N HIS A 93 -9.85 -8.49 -7.88
CA HIS A 93 -10.63 -7.28 -8.14
C HIS A 93 -10.55 -6.85 -9.60
N LEU A 94 -9.35 -6.86 -10.19
CA LEU A 94 -9.14 -6.55 -11.61
C LEU A 94 -9.94 -7.49 -12.53
N ASN A 95 -9.84 -8.80 -12.28
CA ASN A 95 -10.51 -9.84 -13.07
C ASN A 95 -12.05 -9.78 -12.94
N LYS A 96 -12.54 -9.46 -11.74
CA LYS A 96 -13.98 -9.26 -11.47
C LYS A 96 -14.49 -7.88 -11.90
N LYS A 97 -13.62 -7.01 -12.41
CA LYS A 97 -13.93 -5.61 -12.78
C LYS A 97 -14.61 -4.85 -11.63
N LYS A 98 -14.16 -5.08 -10.40
CA LYS A 98 -14.68 -4.38 -9.21
C LYS A 98 -14.26 -2.91 -9.28
N ILE A 99 -15.23 -2.00 -9.20
CA ILE A 99 -15.01 -0.55 -9.28
C ILE A 99 -15.21 0.12 -7.91
N GLY A 100 -14.79 1.37 -7.80
CA GLY A 100 -14.95 2.20 -6.60
C GLY A 100 -13.74 2.15 -5.65
N THR A 101 -13.89 2.76 -4.48
CA THR A 101 -12.86 2.84 -3.44
C THR A 101 -13.38 2.30 -2.12
N VAL A 102 -12.56 1.54 -1.41
CA VAL A 102 -12.87 1.05 -0.04
C VAL A 102 -12.75 2.14 1.03
N PHE A 103 -12.28 3.33 0.63
CA PHE A 103 -12.11 4.48 1.52
C PHE A 103 -13.35 5.38 1.58
N GLY A 104 -14.34 5.16 0.72
CA GLY A 104 -15.60 5.93 0.73
C GLY A 104 -15.43 7.44 0.49
N GLY A 105 -14.38 7.85 -0.23
CA GLY A 105 -14.07 9.25 -0.50
C GLY A 105 -13.26 9.96 0.59
N GLU A 106 -13.11 9.35 1.77
CA GLU A 106 -12.41 9.95 2.91
C GLU A 106 -11.04 9.30 3.15
N PRO A 107 -9.97 10.08 3.38
CA PRO A 107 -8.65 9.53 3.67
C PRO A 107 -8.64 8.84 5.05
N GLN A 108 -8.71 7.50 5.06
CA GLN A 108 -8.61 6.72 6.30
C GLN A 108 -7.15 6.42 6.62
N VAL A 109 -6.63 7.09 7.64
CA VAL A 109 -5.23 6.97 8.09
C VAL A 109 -5.11 5.84 9.12
N GLY A 110 -4.11 4.97 8.96
CA GLY A 110 -3.75 3.95 9.94
C GLY A 110 -4.43 2.60 9.77
N LEU A 111 -5.12 2.36 8.66
CA LEU A 111 -5.59 1.02 8.34
C LEU A 111 -4.43 0.13 7.91
N THR A 112 -4.44 -1.12 8.36
CA THR A 112 -3.51 -2.14 7.84
C THR A 112 -3.93 -2.59 6.44
N ILE A 113 -3.00 -3.19 5.69
CA ILE A 113 -3.30 -3.71 4.35
C ILE A 113 -4.42 -4.74 4.40
N ASP A 114 -4.43 -5.62 5.40
CA ASP A 114 -5.49 -6.62 5.56
C ASP A 114 -6.86 -6.00 5.84
N GLN A 115 -6.90 -4.92 6.64
CA GLN A 115 -8.14 -4.19 6.88
C GLN A 115 -8.66 -3.53 5.60
N ILE A 116 -7.76 -2.94 4.79
CA ILE A 116 -8.11 -2.33 3.50
C ILE A 116 -8.65 -3.39 2.54
N MET A 117 -7.99 -4.55 2.44
CA MET A 117 -8.36 -5.60 1.49
C MET A 117 -9.66 -6.32 1.85
N LYS A 118 -10.08 -6.31 3.12
CA LYS A 118 -11.36 -6.87 3.58
C LYS A 118 -12.54 -5.90 3.45
N LYS A 119 -12.29 -4.61 3.30
CA LYS A 119 -13.36 -3.62 3.12
C LYS A 119 -14.02 -3.76 1.75
N GLU A 120 -15.32 -3.52 1.71
CA GLU A 120 -16.05 -3.40 0.45
C GLU A 120 -16.11 -1.94 0.00
N ALA A 121 -16.20 -1.73 -1.31
CA ALA A 121 -16.34 -0.39 -1.84
C ALA A 121 -17.74 0.12 -1.48
N THR A 122 -17.80 1.30 -0.89
CA THR A 122 -19.04 2.04 -0.64
C THR A 122 -19.25 3.01 -1.78
N PHE A 123 -20.48 3.06 -2.31
CA PHE A 123 -20.90 3.97 -3.38
C PHE A 123 -21.77 5.09 -2.79
#